data_AF-A0A3N5EBR8-F1
#
_entry.id   AF-A0A3N5EBR8-F1
#
_cell.length_a   1.000
_cell.length_b   1.000
_cell.length_c   1.000
_cell.angle_alpha   90.00
_cell.angle_beta   90.00
_cell.angle_gamma   90.00
#
_symmetry.space_group_name_H-M   'P 1'
#
loop_
_entity.id
_entity.type
_entity.pdbx_description
1 polymer ?
#
loop_
_entity_poly.entity_id
_entity_poly.type
_entity_poly.pdbx_seq_one_letter_code
_entity_poly.pdbx_strand_id
1 'polypeptide(L)'
;MKENKKSIVQSERAELISLLQNFSNMRTGVDQVLWSIFGAFWGTNALLLISFFSANERWSISQVGIVVSIIGLIISSIWIIIQTRTIDRLQMYENSIQYIEKKLFFEKKLYAFSKVPKPSINFKIKARNVMKFNCFIIWFSWLIVLIYFIWTL
;
A
#
# COMPACT_ATOMS: atom_id res chain seq x y z
N MET A 1 38.70 32.83 -3.28
CA MET A 1 37.27 32.84 -2.92
C MET A 1 36.35 32.14 -3.95
N LYS A 2 36.60 32.21 -5.27
CA LYS A 2 35.79 31.51 -6.29
C LYS A 2 35.91 29.97 -6.27
N GLU A 3 37.08 29.41 -5.94
CA GLU A 3 37.27 27.95 -5.85
C GLU A 3 36.44 27.31 -4.73
N ASN A 4 36.33 27.99 -3.58
CA ASN A 4 35.57 27.48 -2.44
C ASN A 4 34.05 27.42 -2.73
N LYS A 5 33.51 28.31 -3.58
CA LYS A 5 32.10 28.27 -3.97
C LYS A 5 31.81 27.12 -4.96
N LYS A 6 32.78 26.77 -5.82
CA LYS A 6 32.63 25.69 -6.81
C LYS A 6 32.71 24.31 -6.16
N SER A 7 33.59 24.13 -5.17
CA SER A 7 33.69 22.88 -4.39
C SER A 7 32.43 22.62 -3.57
N ILE A 8 31.86 23.64 -2.93
CA ILE A 8 30.60 23.53 -2.17
C ILE A 8 29.45 23.07 -3.08
N VAL A 9 29.26 23.72 -4.24
CA VAL A 9 28.20 23.36 -5.20
C VAL A 9 28.37 21.94 -5.73
N GLN A 10 29.61 21.49 -5.96
CA GLN A 10 29.89 20.13 -6.43
C GLN A 10 29.62 19.07 -5.35
N SER A 11 29.94 19.38 -4.08
CA SER A 11 29.64 18.53 -2.92
C SER A 11 28.13 18.39 -2.69
N GLU A 12 27.39 19.50 -2.70
CA GLU A 12 25.93 19.50 -2.53
C GLU A 12 25.23 18.69 -3.64
N ARG A 13 25.73 18.79 -4.87
CA ARG A 13 25.20 18.03 -6.01
C ARG A 13 25.44 16.52 -5.82
N ALA A 14 26.62 16.13 -5.36
CA ALA A 14 26.95 14.73 -5.11
C ALA A 14 26.08 14.13 -3.98
N GLU A 15 25.86 14.88 -2.90
CA GLU A 15 24.93 14.49 -1.83
C GLU A 15 23.50 14.30 -2.34
N LEU A 16 23.00 15.25 -3.13
CA LEU A 16 21.65 15.16 -3.70
C LEU A 16 21.48 13.93 -4.61
N ILE A 17 22.50 13.57 -5.39
CA ILE A 17 22.50 12.35 -6.21
C ILE A 17 22.47 11.09 -5.33
N SER A 18 23.27 11.06 -4.27
CA SER A 18 23.27 9.95 -3.30
C SER A 18 21.89 9.80 -2.63
N LEU A 19 21.29 10.92 -2.20
CA LEU A 19 19.94 10.94 -1.62
C LEU A 19 18.88 10.47 -2.63
N LEU A 20 18.98 10.87 -3.90
CA LEU A 20 18.07 10.44 -4.94
C LEU A 20 18.11 8.92 -5.13
N GLN A 21 19.31 8.34 -5.20
CA GLN A 21 19.49 6.89 -5.31
C GLN A 21 18.92 6.16 -4.09
N ASN A 22 19.20 6.67 -2.88
CA ASN A 22 18.69 6.10 -1.64
C ASN A 22 17.16 6.13 -1.59
N PHE A 23 16.53 7.27 -1.91
CA PHE A 23 15.06 7.36 -1.91
C PHE A 23 14.41 6.51 -3.01
N SER A 24 15.04 6.38 -4.18
CA SER A 24 14.56 5.48 -5.24
C SER A 24 14.54 4.01 -4.80
N ASN A 25 15.62 3.57 -4.12
CA ASN A 25 15.71 2.22 -3.57
C ASN A 25 14.66 1.99 -2.47
N MET A 26 14.53 2.95 -1.54
CA MET A 26 13.54 2.87 -0.46
C MET A 26 12.11 2.83 -1.00
N ARG A 27 11.80 3.66 -2.01
CA ARG A 27 10.50 3.66 -2.68
C ARG A 27 10.17 2.30 -3.26
N THR A 28 11.12 1.69 -3.97
CA THR A 28 10.94 0.37 -4.59
C THR A 28 10.73 -0.72 -3.54
N GLY A 29 11.52 -0.70 -2.46
CA GLY A 29 11.35 -1.64 -1.35
C GLY A 29 9.98 -1.51 -0.69
N VAL A 30 9.49 -0.28 -0.46
CA VAL A 30 8.16 -0.06 0.12
C VAL A 30 7.03 -0.49 -0.83
N ASP A 31 7.18 -0.31 -2.14
CA ASP A 31 6.20 -0.80 -3.12
C ASP A 31 6.10 -2.34 -3.10
N GLN A 32 7.23 -3.04 -3.03
CA GLN A 32 7.25 -4.49 -2.88
C GLN A 32 6.61 -4.94 -1.56
N VAL A 33 6.92 -4.26 -0.45
CA VAL A 33 6.29 -4.53 0.84
C VAL A 33 4.77 -4.33 0.77
N LEU A 34 4.30 -3.28 0.09
CA LEU A 34 2.86 -3.03 -0.11
C LEU A 34 2.18 -4.19 -0.83
N TRP A 35 2.79 -4.71 -1.91
CA TRP A 35 2.26 -5.87 -2.64
C TRP A 35 2.29 -7.16 -1.82
N SER A 36 3.37 -7.44 -1.10
CA SER A 36 3.47 -8.61 -0.23
C SER A 36 2.40 -8.60 0.86
N ILE A 37 2.20 -7.44 1.48
CA ILE A 37 1.14 -7.20 2.46
C ILE A 37 -0.22 -7.43 1.77
N PHE A 38 -0.50 -6.81 0.63
CA PHE A 38 -1.77 -7.02 -0.07
C PHE A 38 -2.05 -8.51 -0.39
N GLY A 39 -1.04 -9.29 -0.79
CA GLY A 39 -1.18 -10.72 -1.01
C GLY A 39 -1.48 -11.51 0.28
N ALA A 40 -0.76 -11.22 1.36
CA ALA A 40 -0.97 -11.87 2.66
C ALA A 40 -2.39 -11.65 3.20
N PHE A 41 -2.95 -10.45 3.00
CA PHE A 41 -4.32 -10.14 3.36
C PHE A 41 -5.34 -11.07 2.70
N TRP A 42 -5.20 -11.26 1.39
CA TRP A 42 -6.08 -12.15 0.63
C TRP A 42 -5.92 -13.61 1.06
N GLY A 43 -4.68 -14.05 1.29
CA GLY A 43 -4.41 -15.38 1.82
C GLY A 43 -5.12 -15.63 3.17
N THR A 44 -5.02 -14.67 4.10
CA THR A 44 -5.69 -14.77 5.40
C THR A 44 -7.20 -14.80 5.27
N ASN A 45 -7.80 -13.96 4.41
CA ASN A 45 -9.25 -13.98 4.19
C ASN A 45 -9.74 -15.28 3.55
N ALA A 46 -8.97 -15.85 2.61
CA ALA A 46 -9.28 -17.15 2.04
C ALA A 46 -9.25 -18.26 3.11
N LEU A 47 -8.27 -18.24 4.02
CA LEU A 47 -8.20 -19.18 5.14
C LEU A 47 -9.39 -19.05 6.10
N LEU A 48 -9.84 -17.83 6.38
CA LEU A 48 -11.04 -17.59 7.21
C LEU A 48 -12.29 -18.16 6.54
N LEU A 49 -12.45 -17.95 5.23
CA LEU A 49 -13.56 -18.53 4.47
C LEU A 49 -13.54 -20.06 4.47
N ILE A 50 -12.37 -20.67 4.26
CA ILE A 50 -12.21 -22.13 4.34
C ILE A 50 -12.59 -22.64 5.74
N SER A 51 -12.11 -21.95 6.78
CA SER A 51 -12.43 -22.29 8.18
C SER A 51 -13.94 -22.24 8.44
N PHE A 52 -14.62 -21.26 7.86
CA PHE A 52 -16.08 -21.13 7.97
C PHE A 52 -16.81 -22.30 7.28
N PHE A 53 -16.42 -22.69 6.06
CA PHE A 53 -17.07 -23.81 5.36
C PHE A 53 -16.80 -25.18 5.98
N SER A 54 -15.65 -25.35 6.64
CA SER A 54 -15.31 -26.60 7.35
C SER A 54 -16.06 -26.79 8.67
N ALA A 55 -16.83 -25.80 9.14
CA ALA A 55 -17.50 -25.82 10.45
C ALA A 55 -18.62 -26.88 10.55
N ASN A 56 -19.24 -27.24 9.43
CA ASN A 56 -20.43 -28.11 9.35
C ASN A 56 -20.26 -29.50 9.97
N GLU A 57 -19.03 -29.94 10.22
CA GLU A 57 -18.76 -31.29 10.73
C GLU A 57 -18.83 -31.41 12.25
N ARG A 58 -18.65 -30.31 13.01
CA ARG A 58 -18.47 -30.39 14.47
C ARG A 58 -19.12 -29.27 15.29
N TRP A 59 -19.44 -28.13 14.70
CA TRP A 59 -19.88 -26.94 15.44
C TRP A 59 -21.15 -26.34 14.84
N SER A 60 -21.89 -25.55 15.62
CA SER A 60 -23.01 -24.79 15.07
C SER A 60 -22.48 -23.71 14.13
N ILE A 61 -23.05 -23.68 12.93
CA ILE A 61 -22.66 -22.76 11.85
C ILE A 61 -22.74 -21.31 12.32
N SER A 62 -23.77 -20.96 13.09
CA SER A 62 -23.98 -19.61 13.61
C SER A 62 -22.87 -19.17 14.56
N GLN A 63 -22.42 -20.03 15.49
CA GLN A 63 -21.34 -19.68 16.41
C GLN A 63 -20.01 -19.50 15.68
N VAL A 64 -19.68 -20.41 14.76
CA VAL A 64 -18.44 -20.28 13.98
C VAL A 64 -18.49 -19.06 13.06
N GLY A 65 -19.64 -18.78 12.44
CA GLY A 65 -19.85 -17.58 11.63
C GLY A 65 -19.61 -16.28 12.39
N ILE A 66 -20.10 -16.18 13.64
CA ILE A 66 -19.86 -15.01 14.50
C ILE A 66 -18.36 -14.87 14.80
N VAL A 67 -17.70 -15.94 15.27
CA VAL A 67 -16.27 -15.91 15.64
C VAL A 67 -15.39 -15.55 14.44
N VAL A 68 -15.59 -16.22 13.31
CA VAL A 68 -14.81 -15.96 12.09
C VAL A 68 -15.04 -14.53 11.60
N SER A 69 -16.26 -14.00 11.67
CA SER A 69 -16.55 -12.63 11.24
C SER A 69 -15.91 -11.58 12.16
N ILE A 70 -15.90 -11.80 13.47
CA ILE A 70 -15.21 -10.92 14.43
C ILE A 70 -13.70 -10.91 14.13
N ILE A 71 -13.10 -12.08 13.95
CA ILE A 71 -11.68 -12.20 13.60
C ILE A 71 -11.39 -11.51 12.26
N GLY A 72 -12.24 -11.72 11.25
CA GLY A 72 -12.15 -11.09 9.94
C GLY A 72 -12.21 -9.56 10.01
N LEU A 73 -13.09 -9.00 10.84
CA LEU A 73 -13.18 -7.56 11.09
C LEU A 73 -11.92 -7.02 11.76
N ILE A 74 -11.42 -7.69 12.80
CA ILE A 74 -10.21 -7.27 13.52
C ILE A 74 -9.01 -7.26 12.56
N ILE A 75 -8.80 -8.36 11.84
CA ILE A 75 -7.69 -8.50 10.89
C ILE A 75 -7.81 -7.43 9.80
N SER A 76 -8.99 -7.25 9.22
CA SER A 76 -9.21 -6.25 8.17
C SER A 76 -8.98 -4.81 8.66
N SER A 77 -9.35 -4.50 9.91
CA SER A 77 -9.12 -3.18 10.50
C SER A 77 -7.64 -2.90 10.71
N ILE A 78 -6.90 -3.86 11.28
CA ILE A 78 -5.45 -3.79 11.43
C ILE A 78 -4.80 -3.62 10.06
N TRP A 79 -5.30 -4.33 9.05
CA TRP A 79 -4.78 -4.27 7.70
C TRP A 79 -4.89 -2.90 7.07
N ILE A 80 -6.07 -2.27 7.17
CA ILE A 80 -6.33 -0.93 6.63
C ILE A 80 -5.34 0.09 7.22
N ILE A 81 -5.01 -0.02 8.52
CA ILE A 81 -4.05 0.85 9.19
C ILE A 81 -2.63 0.64 8.62
N ILE A 82 -2.18 -0.62 8.54
CA ILE A 82 -0.85 -0.96 8.00
C ILE A 82 -0.73 -0.48 6.55
N GLN A 83 -1.70 -0.81 5.71
CA GLN A 83 -1.71 -0.46 4.31
C GLN A 83 -1.70 1.06 4.10
N THR A 84 -2.49 1.80 4.88
CA THR A 84 -2.53 3.27 4.80
C THR A 84 -1.17 3.87 5.13
N ARG A 85 -0.54 3.43 6.23
CA ARG A 85 0.80 3.88 6.61
C ARG A 85 1.86 3.57 5.55
N THR A 86 1.80 2.40 4.94
CA THR A 86 2.74 2.00 3.87
C THR A 86 2.55 2.86 2.62
N ILE A 87 1.30 3.14 2.24
CA ILE A 87 0.96 4.04 1.12
C ILE A 87 1.46 5.47 1.38
N ASP A 88 1.28 5.97 2.59
CA ASP A 88 1.72 7.32 2.97
C ASP A 88 3.26 7.42 2.93
N ARG A 89 3.97 6.41 3.43
CA ARG A 89 5.44 6.32 3.29
C ARG A 89 5.89 6.27 1.84
N LEU A 90 5.20 5.50 1.00
CA LEU A 90 5.49 5.43 -0.44
C LEU A 90 5.34 6.82 -1.09
N GLN A 91 4.27 7.54 -0.75
CA GLN A 91 4.02 8.88 -1.27
C GLN A 91 5.05 9.91 -0.75
N MET A 92 5.48 9.79 0.51
CA MET A 92 6.58 10.59 1.04
C MET A 92 7.85 10.42 0.20
N TYR A 93 8.26 9.19 -0.10
CA TYR A 93 9.45 8.94 -0.93
C TYR A 93 9.30 9.49 -2.36
N GLU A 94 8.13 9.35 -2.97
CA GLU A 94 7.86 9.94 -4.29
C GLU A 94 7.95 11.46 -4.29
N ASN A 95 7.47 12.12 -3.23
CA ASN A 95 7.58 13.57 -3.07
C ASN A 95 9.04 14.00 -2.86
N SER A 96 9.82 13.25 -2.07
CA SER A 96 11.25 13.51 -1.86
C SER A 96 12.06 13.38 -3.15
N ILE A 97 11.80 12.34 -3.96
CA ILE A 97 12.41 12.15 -5.28
C ILE A 97 12.09 13.35 -6.17
N GLN A 98 10.82 13.75 -6.26
CA GLN A 98 10.41 14.91 -7.06
C GLN A 98 11.09 16.21 -6.61
N TYR A 99 11.23 16.42 -5.29
CA TYR A 99 11.89 17.59 -4.74
C TYR A 99 13.38 17.62 -5.14
N ILE A 100 14.09 16.50 -5.01
CA ILE A 100 15.52 16.39 -5.33
C ILE A 100 15.75 16.54 -6.83
N GLU A 101 14.94 15.90 -7.68
CA GLU A 101 15.05 16.00 -9.14
C GLU A 101 14.85 17.44 -9.63
N LYS A 102 13.90 18.18 -9.05
CA LYS A 102 13.70 19.60 -9.33
C LYS A 102 14.91 20.44 -8.89
N LYS A 103 15.52 20.12 -7.74
CA LYS A 103 16.69 20.84 -7.21
C LYS A 103 17.97 20.56 -8.01
N LEU A 104 18.10 19.38 -8.60
CA LEU A 104 19.23 18.99 -9.45
C LEU A 104 19.15 19.55 -10.88
N PHE A 105 18.05 20.24 -11.24
CA PHE A 105 17.80 20.77 -12.59
C PHE A 105 18.04 19.73 -13.70
N PHE A 106 17.67 18.46 -13.47
CA PHE A 106 17.76 17.48 -14.54
C PHE A 106 16.87 17.89 -15.73
N GLU A 107 17.28 17.49 -16.93
CA GLU A 107 16.40 17.64 -18.09
C GLU A 107 15.06 16.96 -17.81
N LYS A 108 13.95 17.63 -18.13
CA LYS A 108 12.59 17.12 -17.85
C LYS A 108 12.35 15.71 -18.39
N LYS A 109 13.11 15.24 -19.39
CA LYS A 109 13.04 13.88 -19.96
C LYS A 109 13.67 12.80 -19.07
N LEU A 110 14.54 13.20 -18.14
CA LEU A 110 15.29 12.33 -17.24
C LEU A 110 14.63 12.18 -15.87
N TYR A 111 13.59 12.96 -15.56
CA TYR A 111 12.85 12.78 -14.32
C TYR A 111 12.21 11.39 -14.28
N ALA A 112 12.30 10.72 -13.14
CA ALA A 112 11.59 9.47 -12.87
C ALA A 112 10.06 9.63 -13.03
N PHE A 113 9.54 10.87 -12.91
CA PHE A 113 8.13 11.21 -13.12
C PHE A 113 7.81 11.82 -14.50
N SER A 114 8.78 11.90 -15.42
CA SER A 114 8.68 12.69 -16.67
C SER A 114 7.63 12.20 -17.67
N LYS A 115 7.27 10.92 -17.62
CA LYS A 115 6.20 10.36 -18.44
C LYS A 115 5.32 9.51 -17.56
N VAL A 116 4.14 10.05 -17.23
CA VAL A 116 3.01 9.19 -16.94
C VAL A 116 2.89 8.26 -18.16
N PRO A 117 3.03 6.93 -18.04
CA PRO A 117 2.76 6.04 -19.17
C PRO A 117 1.38 6.44 -19.71
N LYS A 118 1.26 6.58 -21.04
CA LYS A 118 0.03 7.03 -21.71
C LYS A 118 -1.15 6.38 -20.97
N PRO A 119 -2.03 7.15 -20.31
CA PRO A 119 -3.06 6.56 -19.49
C PRO A 119 -3.84 5.60 -20.39
N SER A 120 -3.96 4.34 -19.98
CA SER A 120 -4.89 3.41 -20.62
C SER A 120 -6.24 4.12 -20.74
N ILE A 121 -6.75 4.18 -21.96
CA ILE A 121 -7.51 5.28 -22.56
C ILE A 121 -8.73 5.82 -21.79
N ASN A 122 -9.20 5.26 -20.67
CA ASN A 122 -10.37 5.81 -19.96
C ASN A 122 -10.33 5.83 -18.42
N PHE A 123 -9.32 5.25 -17.74
CA PHE A 123 -9.36 5.13 -16.27
C PHE A 123 -8.08 5.64 -15.60
N LYS A 124 -8.19 6.77 -14.89
CA LYS A 124 -7.15 7.30 -13.98
C LYS A 124 -7.16 6.56 -12.63
N ILE A 125 -7.24 5.23 -12.65
CA ILE A 125 -7.28 4.44 -11.42
C ILE A 125 -5.85 4.08 -11.02
N LYS A 126 -5.41 4.60 -9.87
CA LYS A 126 -4.14 4.19 -9.24
C LYS A 126 -4.33 2.86 -8.53
N ALA A 127 -3.38 1.93 -8.67
CA ALA A 127 -3.41 0.63 -7.97
C ALA A 127 -3.64 0.78 -6.45
N ARG A 128 -3.06 1.81 -5.82
CA ARG A 128 -3.26 2.12 -4.39
C ARG A 128 -4.73 2.34 -4.02
N ASN A 129 -5.51 2.98 -4.90
CA ASN A 129 -6.93 3.22 -4.66
C ASN A 129 -7.72 1.91 -4.78
N VAL A 130 -7.37 1.05 -5.74
CA VAL A 130 -7.96 -0.28 -5.89
C VAL A 130 -7.71 -1.12 -4.65
N MET A 131 -6.47 -1.13 -4.16
CA MET A 131 -6.12 -1.90 -2.97
C MET A 131 -6.87 -1.39 -1.72
N LYS A 132 -6.98 -0.07 -1.52
CA LYS A 132 -7.73 0.51 -0.39
C LYS A 132 -9.22 0.14 -0.46
N PHE A 133 -9.80 0.31 -1.64
CA PHE A 133 -11.20 0.01 -1.88
C PHE A 133 -11.51 -1.48 -1.66
N ASN A 134 -10.62 -2.35 -2.11
CA ASN A 134 -10.77 -3.78 -1.93
C ASN A 134 -10.71 -4.21 -0.46
N CYS A 135 -9.76 -3.68 0.32
CA CYS A 135 -9.71 -3.94 1.78
C CYS A 135 -10.97 -3.43 2.48
N PHE A 136 -11.51 -2.29 2.06
CA PHE A 136 -12.76 -1.76 2.59
C PHE A 136 -13.97 -2.66 2.29
N ILE A 137 -14.07 -3.19 1.05
CA ILE A 137 -15.12 -4.14 0.68
C ILE A 137 -15.05 -5.39 1.56
N ILE A 138 -13.86 -5.95 1.76
CA ILE A 138 -13.70 -7.17 2.56
C ILE A 138 -14.09 -6.89 4.03
N TRP A 139 -13.63 -5.77 4.59
CA TRP A 139 -14.06 -5.35 5.93
C TRP A 139 -15.59 -5.25 6.02
N PHE A 140 -16.23 -4.63 5.03
CA PHE A 140 -17.69 -4.49 4.99
C PHE A 140 -18.41 -5.83 4.81
N SER A 141 -17.85 -6.76 4.04
CA SER A 141 -18.41 -8.10 3.88
C SER A 141 -18.42 -8.88 5.20
N TRP A 142 -17.36 -8.80 6.01
CA TRP A 142 -17.34 -9.42 7.34
C TRP A 142 -18.36 -8.80 8.28
N LEU A 143 -18.60 -7.49 8.16
CA LEU A 143 -19.65 -6.81 8.93
C LEU A 143 -21.04 -7.33 8.56
N ILE A 144 -21.34 -7.48 7.27
CA ILE A 144 -22.61 -8.03 6.80
C ILE A 144 -22.81 -9.45 7.32
N VAL A 145 -21.78 -10.30 7.19
CA VAL A 145 -21.83 -11.70 7.64
C VAL A 145 -22.06 -11.77 9.16
N LEU A 146 -21.40 -10.91 9.93
CA LEU A 146 -21.61 -10.83 11.38
C LEU A 146 -23.06 -10.46 11.72
N ILE A 147 -23.61 -9.42 11.09
CA ILE A 147 -24.99 -8.97 11.31
C ILE A 147 -25.99 -10.08 10.95
N TYR A 148 -25.76 -10.76 9.82
CA TYR A 148 -26.59 -11.89 9.40
C TYR A 148 -26.63 -12.98 10.48
N PHE A 149 -25.48 -13.41 10.98
CA PHE A 149 -25.44 -14.47 11.99
C PHE A 149 -26.04 -14.08 13.33
N ILE A 150 -25.84 -12.83 13.76
CA ILE A 150 -26.45 -12.29 14.99
C ILE A 150 -27.99 -12.27 14.87
N TRP A 151 -28.51 -11.92 13.69
CA TRP A 151 -29.96 -11.90 13.45
C TRP A 151 -30.58 -13.30 13.41
N THR A 152 -29.84 -14.29 12.92
CA THR A 152 -30.31 -15.69 12.81
C THR A 152 -30.13 -16.52 14.09
N LEU A 153 -29.51 -15.96 15.13
CA LEU A 153 -29.27 -16.60 16.42
C LEU A 153 -30.52 -16.53 17.30
#